data_AF-A0A3M1ESI7-F1
#
_entry.id   AF-A0A3M1ESI7-F1
#
_cell.length_a   1.000
_cell.length_b   1.000
_cell.length_c   1.000
_cell.angle_alpha   90.00
_cell.angle_beta   90.00
_cell.angle_gamma   90.00
#
_symmetry.space_group_name_H-M   'P 1'
#
loop_
_entity.id
_entity.type
_entity.pdbx_description
1 polymer ?
#
loop_
_entity_poly.entity_id
_entity_poly.type
_entity_poly.pdbx_seq_one_letter_code
_entity_poly.pdbx_strand_id
1 'polypeptide(L)'
;MTPTSPDIRFDHAIDVTSIAQEYEIIGRQRCDCGGRLQLTRQSLVTHGHHHYDLMETECMACHRPRNFLFNIDSFFGKDRV
;
A
#
# COMPACT_ATOMS: atom_id res chain seq x y z
N MET A 1 -1.23 -0.24 -23.61
CA MET A 1 -0.97 -1.46 -22.83
C MET A 1 -0.72 -1.04 -21.40
N THR A 2 -1.73 -1.10 -20.55
CA THR A 2 -1.55 -0.89 -19.10
C THR A 2 -0.77 -2.08 -18.57
N PRO A 3 0.35 -1.89 -17.85
CA PRO A 3 0.99 -3.01 -17.17
C PRO A 3 0.04 -3.49 -16.08
N THR A 4 -0.70 -4.57 -16.36
CA THR A 4 -1.37 -5.37 -15.32
C THR A 4 -0.27 -6.06 -14.54
N SER A 5 0.24 -5.40 -13.48
CA SER A 5 1.17 -5.97 -12.52
C SER A 5 0.58 -7.29 -11.99
N PRO A 6 1.16 -8.45 -12.32
CA PRO A 6 0.40 -9.71 -12.36
C PRO A 6 0.13 -10.39 -11.01
N ASP A 7 0.46 -9.79 -9.85
CA ASP A 7 0.28 -10.45 -8.55
C ASP A 7 -0.19 -9.51 -7.42
N ILE A 8 -1.10 -8.57 -7.71
CA ILE A 8 -1.79 -7.83 -6.63
C ILE A 8 -2.82 -8.78 -5.99
N ARG A 9 -2.47 -9.33 -4.82
CA ARG A 9 -3.36 -10.18 -4.01
C ARG A 9 -4.33 -9.33 -3.20
N PHE A 10 -5.48 -9.01 -3.81
CA PHE A 10 -6.54 -8.21 -3.18
C PHE A 10 -7.12 -8.87 -1.93
N ASP A 11 -7.11 -10.20 -1.85
CA ASP A 11 -7.52 -10.99 -0.68
C ASP A 11 -6.61 -10.83 0.54
N HIS A 12 -5.41 -10.30 0.34
CA HIS A 12 -4.44 -9.99 1.39
C HIS A 12 -4.34 -8.48 1.69
N ALA A 13 -5.27 -7.68 1.17
CA ALA A 13 -5.32 -6.26 1.46
C ALA A 13 -5.50 -6.03 2.97
N ILE A 14 -4.79 -5.03 3.49
CA ILE A 14 -4.86 -4.65 4.89
C ILE A 14 -5.99 -3.65 5.05
N ASP A 15 -7.02 -4.00 5.83
CA ASP A 15 -8.10 -3.07 6.12
C ASP A 15 -7.61 -1.90 6.98
N VAL A 16 -7.84 -0.68 6.49
CA VAL A 16 -7.55 0.55 7.21
C VAL A 16 -8.77 1.46 7.25
N THR A 17 -8.78 2.36 8.23
CA THR A 17 -9.87 3.30 8.50
C THR A 17 -9.49 4.74 8.20
N SER A 18 -8.21 5.00 7.93
CA SER A 18 -7.70 6.31 7.56
C SER A 18 -6.36 6.20 6.83
N ILE A 19 -6.04 7.26 6.07
CA ILE A 19 -4.73 7.41 5.42
C ILE A 19 -3.60 7.35 6.45
N ALA A 20 -3.75 7.98 7.62
CA ALA A 20 -2.74 7.98 8.67
C ALA A 20 -2.36 6.56 9.13
N GLN A 21 -3.33 5.65 9.17
CA GLN A 21 -3.11 4.25 9.56
C GLN A 21 -2.21 3.51 8.55
N GLU A 22 -2.31 3.81 7.26
CA GLU A 22 -1.46 3.23 6.21
C GLU A 22 0.02 3.56 6.45
N TYR A 23 0.29 4.85 6.64
CA TYR A 23 1.65 5.36 6.91
C TYR A 23 2.21 4.82 8.24
N GLU A 24 1.37 4.68 9.26
CA GLU A 24 1.79 4.07 10.53
C GLU A 24 2.19 2.60 10.35
N ILE A 25 1.41 1.83 9.58
CA ILE A 25 1.73 0.43 9.29
C ILE A 25 3.08 0.35 8.58
N ILE A 26 3.29 1.09 7.50
CA ILE A 26 4.57 1.09 6.77
C ILE A 26 5.72 1.54 7.68
N GLY A 27 5.53 2.60 8.47
CA GLY A 27 6.55 3.15 9.35
C GLY A 27 7.01 2.18 10.44
N ARG A 28 6.12 1.29 10.90
CA ARG A 28 6.42 0.24 11.88
C ARG A 28 7.07 -0.99 11.25
N GLN A 29 6.88 -1.22 9.94
CA GLN A 29 7.49 -2.34 9.25
C GLN A 29 8.99 -2.13 9.01
N ARG A 30 9.73 -3.23 9.00
CA ARG A 30 11.14 -3.29 8.63
C ARG A 30 11.31 -4.26 7.48
N CYS A 31 12.36 -4.05 6.69
CA CYS A 31 12.82 -5.07 5.75
C CYS A 31 13.39 -6.25 6.53
N ASP A 32 13.43 -7.43 5.92
CA ASP A 32 14.02 -8.64 6.53
C ASP A 32 15.51 -8.46 6.87
N CYS A 33 16.20 -7.53 6.20
CA CYS A 33 17.57 -7.14 6.54
C CYS A 33 17.66 -6.18 7.75
N GLY A 34 16.53 -5.78 8.35
CA GLY A 34 16.44 -4.79 9.41
C GLY A 34 16.36 -3.33 8.94
N GLY A 35 16.55 -3.07 7.64
CA GLY A 35 16.52 -1.72 7.08
C GLY A 35 15.14 -1.06 7.10
N ARG A 36 15.12 0.27 7.08
CA ARG A 36 13.89 1.07 6.97
C ARG A 36 13.32 0.98 5.56
N LEU A 37 12.00 0.85 5.46
CA LEU A 37 11.27 0.95 4.20
C LEU A 37 10.96 2.44 3.92
N GLN A 38 11.24 2.87 2.70
CA GLN A 38 10.85 4.19 2.19
C GLN A 38 9.78 4.01 1.13
N LEU A 39 8.69 4.78 1.23
CA LEU A 39 7.66 4.85 0.20
C LEU A 39 8.25 5.46 -1.08
N THR A 40 8.13 4.75 -2.20
CA THR A 40 8.63 5.17 -3.51
C THR A 40 7.50 5.51 -4.47
N ARG A 41 6.35 4.83 -4.37
CA ARG A 41 5.15 5.15 -5.14
C ARG A 41 3.89 4.83 -4.36
N GLN A 42 2.87 5.65 -4.54
CA GLN A 42 1.50 5.39 -4.09
C GLN A 42 0.59 5.40 -5.31
N SER A 43 -0.39 4.50 -5.38
CA SER A 43 -1.30 4.37 -6.51
C SER A 43 -2.65 3.83 -6.09
N LEU A 44 -3.72 4.53 -6.48
CA LEU A 44 -5.09 4.04 -6.31
C LEU A 44 -5.36 2.90 -7.30
N VAL A 45 -5.79 1.76 -6.78
CA VAL A 45 -6.18 0.58 -7.55
C VAL A 45 -7.65 0.29 -7.31
N THR A 46 -8.40 0.06 -8.38
CA THR A 46 -9.80 -0.35 -8.30
C THR A 46 -9.94 -1.78 -8.79
N HIS A 47 -10.59 -2.63 -8.00
CA HIS A 47 -10.86 -4.01 -8.38
C HIS A 47 -12.28 -4.41 -7.95
N GLY A 48 -13.14 -4.65 -8.93
CA GLY A 48 -14.58 -4.83 -8.69
C GLY A 48 -15.22 -3.55 -8.14
N HIS A 49 -15.86 -3.66 -6.98
CA HIS A 49 -16.49 -2.53 -6.26
C HIS A 49 -15.60 -1.94 -5.16
N HIS A 50 -14.37 -2.45 -5.03
CA HIS A 50 -13.46 -2.10 -3.96
C HIS A 50 -12.34 -1.17 -4.45
N HIS A 51 -11.94 -0.27 -3.56
CA HIS A 51 -10.85 0.68 -3.74
C HIS A 51 -9.71 0.30 -2.82
N TYR A 52 -8.52 0.28 -3.40
CA TYR A 52 -7.30 -0.07 -2.71
C TYR A 52 -6.25 0.99 -2.92
N ASP A 53 -5.44 1.22 -1.91
CA ASP A 53 -4.22 1.99 -2.06
C ASP A 53 -3.02 1.04 -2.13
N LEU A 54 -2.30 1.09 -3.26
CA LEU A 54 -1.06 0.36 -3.46
C LEU A 54 0.11 1.28 -3.10
N MET A 55 0.78 0.94 -2.00
CA MET A 55 1.99 1.62 -1.55
C MET A 55 3.21 0.75 -1.84
N GLU A 56 3.99 1.16 -2.83
CA GLU A 56 5.27 0.57 -3.17
C GLU A 56 6.37 1.21 -2.33
N THR A 57 7.14 0.37 -1.66
CA THR A 57 8.25 0.79 -0.81
C THR A 57 9.54 0.11 -1.24
N GLU A 58 10.66 0.72 -0.90
CA GLU A 58 11.99 0.17 -1.11
C GLU A 58 12.78 0.22 0.20
N CYS A 59 13.54 -0.83 0.49
CA CYS A 59 14.44 -0.83 1.63
C CYS A 59 15.66 0.07 1.37
N MET A 60 15.92 1.02 2.28
CA MET A 60 17.06 1.92 2.18
C MET A 60 18.44 1.28 2.40
N ALA A 61 18.48 0.02 2.88
CA ALA A 61 19.73 -0.68 3.14
C ALA A 61 20.06 -1.75 2.09
N CYS A 62 19.04 -2.48 1.60
CA CYS A 62 19.24 -3.59 0.66
C CYS A 62 18.53 -3.42 -0.68
N HIS A 63 17.83 -2.30 -0.88
CA HIS A 63 17.12 -1.95 -2.12
C HIS A 63 16.06 -2.96 -2.57
N ARG A 64 15.63 -3.86 -1.67
CA ARG A 64 14.54 -4.79 -1.97
C ARG A 64 13.20 -4.04 -1.96
N PRO A 65 12.39 -4.20 -3.01
CA PRO A 65 11.05 -3.64 -3.03
C PRO A 65 10.13 -4.44 -2.10
N ARG A 66 9.15 -3.74 -1.52
CA ARG A 66 8.05 -4.35 -0.77
C ARG A 66 6.79 -3.53 -0.99
N ASN A 67 5.70 -4.20 -1.34
CA ASN A 67 4.44 -3.54 -1.64
C ASN A 67 3.45 -3.81 -0.51
N PHE A 68 2.64 -2.81 -0.22
CA PHE A 68 1.51 -2.90 0.69
C PHE A 68 0.26 -2.53 -0.08
N LEU A 69 -0.78 -3.34 0.10
CA LEU A 69 -2.09 -3.08 -0.46
C LEU A 69 -3.04 -2.84 0.70
N PHE A 70 -3.67 -1.67 0.71
CA PHE A 70 -4.61 -1.28 1.74
C PHE A 70 -6.01 -1.24 1.17
N ASN A 71 -6.99 -1.79 1.87
CA ASN A 71 -8.39 -1.62 1.53
C ASN A 71 -8.89 -0.32 2.15
N ILE A 72 -9.27 0.63 1.29
CA ILE A 72 -9.62 1.99 1.70
C ILE A 72 -11.11 2.29 1.58
N ASP A 73 -11.95 1.30 1.26
CA ASP A 73 -13.39 1.49 1.06
C ASP A 73 -14.11 2.15 2.25
N SER A 74 -13.57 1.97 3.46
CA SER A 74 -14.19 2.51 4.67
C SER A 74 -14.20 4.05 4.69
N PHE A 75 -13.22 4.71 4.04
CA PHE A 75 -13.06 6.16 4.00
C PHE A 75 -12.93 6.74 2.58
N PHE A 76 -12.81 5.90 1.54
CA PHE A 76 -12.75 6.35 0.16
C PHE A 76 -14.00 7.17 -0.22
N GLY A 77 -13.79 8.41 -0.66
CA GLY A 77 -14.86 9.34 -1.03
C GLY A 77 -15.55 10.08 0.13
N LYS A 78 -15.17 9.81 1.39
CA LYS A 78 -15.69 10.53 2.57
C LYS A 78 -14.88 11.78 2.94
N ASP A 79 -13.64 11.90 2.46
CA ASP A 79 -12.84 13.14 2.53
C ASP A 79 -13.21 14.12 1.41
N ARG A 80 -14.48 14.53 1.39
CA ARG A 80 -14.90 15.79 0.74
C ARG A 80 -15.33 16.76 1.82
N VAL A 81 -14.35 17.44 2.43
CA VAL A 81 -14.58 18.67 3.19
C VAL A 81 -13.66 19.74 2.63
#